data_AF-A0A251V3E3-F1
#
_entry.id   AF-A0A251V3E3-F1
#
_cell.length_a   1.000
_cell.length_b   1.000
_cell.length_c   1.000
_cell.angle_alpha   90.00
_cell.angle_beta   90.00
_cell.angle_gamma   90.00
#
_symmetry.space_group_name_H-M   'P 1'
#
loop_
_entity.id
_entity.type
_entity.pdbx_description
1 polymer ?
#
loop_
_entity_poly.entity_id
_entity_poly.type
_entity_poly.pdbx_seq_one_letter_code
_entity_poly.pdbx_strand_id
1 'polypeptide(L)'
;MTIFLKLHSGWLYVDNMNPMPMLTTLTLESLRLEDKHLNQLNKCFPNLQVLNLLYVTGPTFPKINLLNLKTCHCHWGGYNYNNPSSLTLITPKLITLKIECLTPAEIHVEAPMLSHFHLRYNFSKHAGAFTAKKFENFYLTTLWVDSLYLSSFQNSQSQKQ
;
A
#
# COMPACT_ATOMS: atom_id res chain seq x y z
N MET A 1 1.95 14.44 -20.74
CA MET A 1 3.30 13.85 -20.67
C MET A 1 3.42 13.11 -19.37
N THR A 2 3.75 11.82 -19.38
CA THR A 2 3.93 11.00 -18.17
C THR A 2 5.41 10.96 -17.84
N ILE A 3 5.81 11.42 -16.66
CA ILE A 3 7.20 11.36 -16.20
C ILE A 3 7.30 10.24 -15.18
N PHE A 4 8.22 9.32 -15.40
CA PHE A 4 8.40 8.13 -14.57
C PHE A 4 9.83 7.98 -14.08
N LEU A 5 9.98 7.42 -12.89
CA LEU A 5 11.25 7.05 -12.28
C LEU A 5 11.13 5.61 -11.80
N LYS A 6 12.09 4.79 -12.21
CA LYS A 6 12.24 3.42 -11.71
C LYS A 6 13.62 3.29 -11.08
N LEU A 7 13.65 2.90 -9.81
CA LEU A 7 14.86 2.55 -9.09
C LEU A 7 14.81 1.06 -8.77
N HIS A 8 15.87 0.36 -9.14
CA HIS A 8 16.00 -1.07 -8.93
C HIS A 8 17.27 -1.36 -8.16
N SER A 9 17.15 -2.07 -7.04
CA SER A 9 18.25 -2.50 -6.16
C SER A 9 19.06 -1.35 -5.54
N GLY A 10 19.15 -1.34 -4.21
CA GLY A 10 19.97 -0.35 -3.49
C GLY A 10 19.39 0.09 -2.16
N TRP A 11 19.94 1.18 -1.63
CA TRP A 11 19.48 1.83 -0.41
C TRP A 11 19.08 3.26 -0.77
N LEU A 12 17.82 3.61 -0.52
CA LEU A 12 17.29 4.93 -0.82
C LEU A 12 17.10 5.71 0.48
N TYR A 13 17.87 6.78 0.61
CA TYR A 13 17.70 7.80 1.63
C TYR A 13 16.93 8.95 1.01
N VAL A 14 15.68 9.14 1.45
CA VAL A 14 14.79 10.19 0.92
C VAL A 14 14.85 11.48 1.73
N ASP A 15 15.59 11.48 2.85
CA ASP A 15 15.86 12.71 3.60
C ASP A 15 16.62 13.71 2.73
N ASN A 16 16.13 14.95 2.71
CA ASN A 16 16.69 16.07 1.94
C ASN A 16 16.68 15.89 0.40
N MET A 17 15.92 14.93 -0.13
CA MET A 17 15.67 14.88 -1.58
C MET A 17 14.86 16.09 -2.03
N ASN A 18 15.27 16.70 -3.15
CA ASN A 18 14.51 17.78 -3.75
C ASN A 18 13.14 17.28 -4.24
N PRO A 19 12.04 18.01 -3.98
CA PRO A 19 10.74 17.67 -4.51
C PRO A 19 10.76 17.58 -6.04
N MET A 20 10.15 16.53 -6.58
CA MET A 20 9.96 16.29 -8.00
C MET A 20 8.46 16.35 -8.33
N PRO A 21 7.85 17.54 -8.37
CA PRO A 21 6.40 17.70 -8.56
C PRO A 21 5.92 17.27 -9.95
N MET A 22 6.82 17.08 -10.91
CA MET A 22 6.46 16.64 -12.25
C MET A 22 6.40 15.11 -12.37
N LEU A 23 6.93 14.37 -11.38
CA LEU A 23 6.93 12.91 -11.40
C LEU A 23 5.53 12.36 -11.16
N THR A 24 5.03 11.57 -12.11
CA THR A 24 3.69 10.96 -12.06
C THR A 24 3.72 9.47 -11.77
N THR A 25 4.85 8.80 -12.00
CA THR A 25 5.01 7.36 -11.75
C THR A 25 6.32 7.08 -11.04
N LEU A 26 6.25 6.40 -9.90
CA LEU A 26 7.42 5.93 -9.15
C LEU A 26 7.36 4.43 -8.97
N THR A 27 8.42 3.74 -9.36
CA THR A 27 8.62 2.32 -9.07
C THR A 27 9.90 2.13 -8.28
N LEU A 28 9.77 1.62 -7.07
CA LEU A 28 10.87 1.21 -6.22
C LEU A 28 10.86 -0.32 -6.15
N GLU A 29 11.94 -0.94 -6.61
CA GLU A 29 12.04 -2.39 -6.73
C GLU A 29 13.30 -2.93 -6.04
N SER A 30 13.15 -3.96 -5.22
CA SER A 30 14.24 -4.71 -4.58
C SER A 30 15.23 -3.83 -3.80
N LEU A 31 14.74 -2.78 -3.13
CA LEU A 31 15.57 -1.82 -2.41
C LEU A 31 15.17 -1.66 -0.95
N ARG A 32 16.10 -1.14 -0.15
CA ARG A 32 15.85 -0.73 1.23
C ARG A 32 15.57 0.77 1.27
N LEU A 33 14.46 1.16 1.88
CA LEU A 33 14.07 2.55 2.04
C LEU A 33 14.27 2.98 3.49
N GLU A 34 15.10 3.99 3.70
CA GLU A 34 15.33 4.59 5.02
C GLU A 34 14.29 5.70 5.30
N ASP A 35 13.01 5.36 5.13
CA ASP A 35 11.86 6.18 5.51
C ASP A 35 10.79 5.27 6.10
N LYS A 36 10.87 5.10 7.42
CA LYS A 36 10.06 4.13 8.18
C LYS A 36 8.56 4.33 8.01
N HIS A 37 8.13 5.55 7.68
CA HIS A 37 6.72 5.95 7.58
C HIS A 37 6.30 6.41 6.19
N LEU A 38 7.20 6.44 5.20
CA LEU A 38 6.98 7.02 3.86
C LEU A 38 6.64 8.52 3.87
N ASN A 39 6.93 9.23 4.97
CA ASN A 39 6.56 10.65 5.12
C ASN A 39 7.35 11.54 4.16
N GLN A 40 8.63 11.25 3.95
CA GLN A 40 9.47 12.04 3.05
C GLN A 40 9.14 11.71 1.60
N LEU A 41 8.85 10.43 1.30
CA LEU A 41 8.39 10.04 -0.03
C LEU A 41 7.13 10.81 -0.43
N ASN A 42 6.14 10.94 0.48
CA ASN A 42 4.93 11.74 0.24
C ASN A 42 5.26 13.21 -0.11
N LYS A 43 6.26 13.80 0.55
CA LYS A 43 6.70 15.18 0.30
C LYS A 43 7.48 15.33 -1.00
N CYS A 44 8.33 14.35 -1.33
CA CYS A 44 9.19 14.41 -2.50
C CYS A 44 8.40 14.29 -3.80
N PHE A 45 7.26 13.60 -3.79
CA PHE A 45 6.53 13.27 -5.00
C PHE A 45 5.02 13.57 -4.90
N PRO A 46 4.63 14.84 -4.71
CA PRO A 46 3.24 15.22 -4.37
C PRO A 46 2.21 14.96 -5.46
N ASN A 47 2.63 14.82 -6.72
CA ASN A 47 1.75 14.62 -7.88
C ASN A 47 1.79 13.20 -8.44
N LEU A 48 2.30 12.23 -7.67
CA LEU A 48 2.29 10.82 -8.09
C LEU A 48 0.87 10.36 -8.35
N GLN A 49 0.70 9.72 -9.50
CA GLN A 49 -0.51 9.02 -9.91
C GLN A 49 -0.33 7.50 -9.80
N VAL A 50 0.90 7.00 -9.94
CA VAL A 50 1.23 5.58 -9.83
C VAL A 50 2.40 5.39 -8.88
N LEU A 51 2.22 4.54 -7.87
CA LEU A 51 3.26 4.13 -6.93
C LEU A 51 3.35 2.61 -6.90
N ASN A 52 4.55 2.09 -7.19
CA ASN A 52 4.86 0.67 -7.08
C ASN A 52 5.99 0.49 -6.06
N LEU A 53 5.70 -0.22 -4.97
CA LEU A 53 6.66 -0.62 -3.94
C LEU A 53 6.83 -2.14 -4.03
N LEU A 54 7.83 -2.61 -4.76
CA LEU A 54 8.04 -4.02 -5.06
C LEU A 54 9.26 -4.53 -4.29
N TYR A 55 9.07 -5.49 -3.39
CA TYR A 55 10.14 -6.05 -2.57
C TYR A 55 10.92 -4.99 -1.78
N VAL A 56 10.24 -3.92 -1.38
CA VAL A 56 10.83 -2.81 -0.62
C VAL A 56 10.87 -3.17 0.86
N THR A 57 12.03 -2.98 1.49
CA THR A 57 12.25 -3.21 2.93
C THR A 57 12.55 -1.90 3.65
N GLY A 58 12.37 -1.87 4.99
CA GLY A 58 12.66 -0.69 5.82
C GLY A 58 11.42 -0.03 6.45
N PRO A 59 10.35 0.25 5.69
CA PRO A 59 9.11 0.78 6.26
C PRO A 59 8.46 -0.19 7.25
N THR A 60 8.26 0.26 8.50
CA THR A 60 7.61 -0.53 9.55
C THR A 60 6.13 -0.21 9.68
N PHE A 61 5.79 1.08 9.56
CA PHE A 61 4.42 1.60 9.61
C PHE A 61 4.23 2.61 8.45
N PRO A 62 4.29 2.14 7.19
CA PRO A 62 4.11 2.98 6.01
C PRO A 62 2.77 3.73 6.02
N LYS A 63 2.85 5.05 5.82
CA LYS A 63 1.70 5.94 5.65
C LYS A 63 1.78 6.58 4.27
N ILE A 64 0.92 6.15 3.37
CA ILE A 64 0.83 6.71 2.02
C ILE A 64 -0.26 7.78 2.04
N ASN A 65 0.15 9.04 1.92
CA ASN A 65 -0.75 10.19 1.85
C ASN A 65 -0.46 10.98 0.57
N LEU A 66 -0.94 10.47 -0.55
CA LEU A 66 -0.72 11.01 -1.89
C LEU A 66 -2.08 11.32 -2.53
N LEU A 67 -2.46 12.59 -2.52
CA LEU A 67 -3.80 13.05 -2.92
C LEU A 67 -4.14 12.80 -4.39
N ASN A 68 -3.13 12.66 -5.24
CA ASN A 68 -3.27 12.44 -6.68
C ASN A 68 -3.06 10.98 -7.10
N LEU A 69 -2.80 10.08 -6.15
CA LEU A 69 -2.52 8.69 -6.43
C LEU A 69 -3.77 7.99 -6.97
N LYS A 70 -3.65 7.37 -8.14
CA LYS A 70 -4.70 6.60 -8.81
C LYS A 70 -4.45 5.11 -8.74
N THR A 71 -3.19 4.70 -8.74
CA THR A 71 -2.78 3.30 -8.65
C THR A 71 -1.68 3.13 -7.62
N CYS A 72 -1.89 2.20 -6.70
CA CYS A 72 -0.90 1.81 -5.71
C CYS A 72 -0.72 0.30 -5.75
N HIS A 73 0.51 -0.15 -5.95
CA HIS A 73 0.87 -1.56 -5.87
C HIS A 73 1.99 -1.74 -4.86
N CYS A 74 1.69 -2.50 -3.81
CA CYS A 74 2.66 -2.85 -2.79
C CYS A 74 2.83 -4.36 -2.76
N HIS A 75 4.04 -4.83 -3.04
CA HIS A 75 4.44 -6.23 -2.91
C HIS A 75 5.52 -6.32 -1.84
N TRP A 76 5.16 -6.81 -0.66
CA TRP A 76 6.07 -7.09 0.44
C TRP A 76 6.21 -8.61 0.58
N GLY A 77 7.25 -9.15 -0.02
CA GLY A 77 7.46 -10.59 -0.14
C GLY A 77 8.92 -10.89 -0.46
N GLY A 78 9.80 -10.68 0.51
CA GLY A 78 11.20 -11.08 0.43
C GLY A 78 11.54 -12.14 1.48
N TYR A 79 12.68 -12.82 1.32
CA TYR A 79 13.21 -13.83 2.26
C TYR A 79 13.45 -13.30 3.69
N ASN A 80 13.45 -11.98 3.87
CA ASN A 80 13.62 -11.35 5.18
C ASN A 80 12.26 -10.97 5.75
N TYR A 81 12.02 -11.38 7.00
CA TYR A 81 10.81 -11.18 7.83
C TYR A 81 10.43 -9.71 8.11
N ASN A 82 10.88 -8.75 7.29
CA ASN A 82 10.74 -7.31 7.50
C ASN A 82 9.52 -6.76 6.74
N ASN A 83 8.38 -7.43 6.87
CA ASN A 83 7.11 -6.92 6.35
C ASN A 83 6.62 -5.76 7.23
N PRO A 84 5.91 -4.78 6.66
CA PRO A 84 5.32 -3.72 7.45
C PRO A 84 4.29 -4.30 8.42
N SER A 85 4.32 -3.86 9.68
CA SER A 85 3.39 -4.31 10.71
C SER A 85 1.99 -3.73 10.49
N SER A 86 1.90 -2.51 9.95
CA SER A 86 0.64 -1.94 9.48
C SER A 86 0.83 -1.11 8.22
N LEU A 87 -0.28 -0.82 7.55
CA LEU A 87 -0.29 0.06 6.38
C LEU A 87 -1.47 1.01 6.48
N THR A 88 -1.19 2.30 6.31
CA THR A 88 -2.23 3.34 6.22
C THR A 88 -2.17 3.98 4.84
N LEU A 89 -3.28 3.96 4.11
CA LEU A 89 -3.45 4.73 2.87
C LEU A 89 -4.55 5.77 3.05
N ILE A 90 -4.19 7.04 2.83
CA ILE A 90 -5.14 8.17 2.76
C ILE A 90 -4.96 8.79 1.39
N THR A 91 -5.75 8.33 0.43
CA THR A 91 -5.54 8.62 -1.00
C THR A 91 -6.90 8.75 -1.69
N PRO A 92 -7.52 9.95 -1.67
CA PRO A 92 -8.92 10.13 -2.08
C PRO A 92 -9.20 9.76 -3.55
N LYS A 93 -8.21 9.90 -4.43
CA LYS A 93 -8.33 9.61 -5.87
C LYS A 93 -7.87 8.20 -6.26
N LEU A 94 -7.59 7.34 -5.29
CA LEU A 94 -7.10 5.98 -5.56
C LEU A 94 -8.22 5.15 -6.18
N ILE A 95 -7.95 4.61 -7.37
CA ILE A 95 -8.87 3.78 -8.15
C ILE A 95 -8.51 2.31 -7.99
N THR A 96 -7.21 2.00 -8.06
CA THR A 96 -6.68 0.64 -8.00
C THR A 96 -5.68 0.49 -6.87
N LEU A 97 -5.96 -0.43 -5.95
CA LEU A 97 -5.08 -0.85 -4.88
C LEU A 97 -4.75 -2.33 -5.03
N LYS A 98 -3.45 -2.64 -5.12
CA LYS A 98 -2.93 -4.01 -5.10
C LYS A 98 -1.98 -4.16 -3.93
N ILE A 99 -2.29 -5.09 -3.03
CA ILE A 99 -1.45 -5.41 -1.88
C ILE A 99 -1.16 -6.91 -1.92
N GLU A 100 0.12 -7.24 -2.00
CA GLU A 100 0.65 -8.59 -1.83
C GLU A 100 1.58 -8.55 -0.63
N CYS A 101 1.18 -9.17 0.49
CA CYS A 101 1.98 -9.14 1.71
C CYS A 101 1.89 -10.46 2.44
N LEU A 102 3.00 -10.90 3.04
CA LEU A 102 3.00 -12.11 3.86
C LEU A 102 2.28 -11.87 5.20
N THR A 103 2.49 -10.72 5.86
CA THR A 103 1.97 -10.48 7.22
C THR A 103 1.86 -8.99 7.60
N PRO A 104 0.84 -8.23 7.17
CA PRO A 104 0.47 -7.01 7.87
C PRO A 104 -0.55 -7.36 8.96
N ALA A 105 -0.31 -6.89 10.19
CA ALA A 105 -1.24 -7.08 11.30
C ALA A 105 -2.49 -6.18 11.15
N GLU A 106 -2.37 -5.04 10.44
CA GLU A 106 -3.46 -4.07 10.26
C GLU A 106 -3.34 -3.30 8.94
N ILE A 107 -4.45 -3.14 8.21
CA ILE A 107 -4.52 -2.30 7.00
C ILE A 107 -5.68 -1.32 7.15
N HIS A 108 -5.37 -0.03 7.05
CA HIS A 108 -6.35 1.07 7.08
C HIS A 108 -6.34 1.80 5.73
N VAL A 109 -7.50 1.90 5.08
CA VAL A 109 -7.64 2.50 3.75
C VAL A 109 -8.76 3.55 3.74
N GLU A 110 -8.39 4.80 3.51
CA GLU A 110 -9.28 5.92 3.21
C GLU A 110 -9.12 6.31 1.75
N ALA A 111 -9.93 5.68 0.88
CA ALA A 111 -9.87 5.85 -0.55
C ALA A 111 -11.29 5.85 -1.15
N PRO A 112 -12.06 6.95 -1.05
CA PRO A 112 -13.45 7.03 -1.52
C PRO A 112 -13.69 6.60 -2.97
N MET A 113 -12.71 6.76 -3.86
CA MET A 113 -12.82 6.40 -5.28
C MET A 113 -12.36 4.97 -5.61
N LEU A 114 -12.02 4.16 -4.61
CA LEU A 114 -11.44 2.83 -4.83
C LEU A 114 -12.45 1.90 -5.51
N SER A 115 -12.13 1.47 -6.73
CA SER A 115 -12.97 0.56 -7.52
C SER A 115 -12.37 -0.85 -7.63
N HIS A 116 -11.04 -0.96 -7.67
CA HIS A 116 -10.35 -2.24 -7.79
C HIS A 116 -9.45 -2.45 -6.59
N PHE A 117 -9.83 -3.40 -5.74
CA PHE A 117 -9.01 -3.81 -4.60
C PHE A 117 -8.60 -5.27 -4.74
N HIS A 118 -7.29 -5.49 -4.83
CA HIS A 118 -6.67 -6.80 -4.88
C HIS A 118 -5.78 -6.98 -3.66
N LEU A 119 -6.07 -8.02 -2.90
CA LEU A 119 -5.41 -8.32 -1.64
C LEU A 119 -4.98 -9.78 -1.64
N ARG A 120 -3.68 -10.01 -1.54
CA ARG A 120 -3.09 -11.34 -1.46
C ARG A 120 -2.35 -11.51 -0.13
N TYR A 121 -2.76 -12.52 0.62
CA TYR A 121 -2.19 -12.89 1.92
C TYR A 121 -1.55 -14.27 1.89
N ASN A 122 -0.38 -14.39 2.50
CA ASN A 122 0.31 -15.67 2.67
C ASN A 122 0.73 -15.84 4.13
N PHE A 123 -0.14 -16.44 4.95
CA PHE A 123 0.10 -16.69 6.36
C PHE A 123 1.14 -17.80 6.56
N SER A 124 2.34 -17.47 7.08
CA SER A 124 3.27 -18.49 7.58
C SER A 124 3.20 -18.68 9.10
N LYS A 125 2.57 -17.76 9.86
CA LYS A 125 2.34 -17.88 11.31
C LYS A 125 1.00 -17.29 11.73
N HIS A 126 0.40 -17.88 12.76
CA HIS A 126 -0.93 -17.63 13.32
C HIS A 126 -1.48 -16.21 13.12
N ALA A 127 -2.60 -16.13 12.42
CA ALA A 127 -3.25 -14.90 12.00
C ALA A 127 -3.68 -14.04 13.20
N GLY A 128 -3.11 -12.84 13.32
CA GLY A 128 -3.83 -11.71 13.92
C GLY A 128 -5.06 -11.43 13.07
N ALA A 129 -6.19 -11.09 13.71
CA ALA A 129 -7.45 -10.85 13.03
C ALA A 129 -7.31 -9.76 11.97
N PHE A 130 -7.47 -10.12 10.69
CA PHE A 130 -7.63 -9.13 9.62
C PHE A 130 -8.96 -8.41 9.87
N THR A 131 -8.88 -7.18 10.37
CA THR A 131 -10.06 -6.34 10.57
C THR A 131 -10.12 -5.32 9.45
N ALA A 132 -10.82 -5.65 8.36
CA ALA A 132 -11.24 -4.62 7.41
C ALA A 132 -12.31 -3.77 8.10
N LYS A 133 -11.95 -2.60 8.61
CA LYS A 133 -12.94 -1.62 9.03
C LYS A 133 -13.64 -1.08 7.78
N LYS A 134 -14.81 -1.67 7.51
CA LYS A 134 -15.91 -1.21 6.66
C LYS A 134 -15.49 -0.37 5.44
N PHE A 135 -15.41 -1.00 4.28
CA PHE A 135 -15.45 -0.28 3.02
C PHE A 135 -16.88 0.25 2.79
N GLU A 136 -17.16 1.47 3.26
CA GLU A 136 -18.41 2.17 2.92
C GLU A 136 -18.41 2.73 1.48
N ASN A 137 -17.53 2.20 0.62
CA ASN A 137 -17.36 2.68 -0.74
C ASN A 137 -18.32 2.02 -1.70
N PHE A 138 -19.37 2.76 -2.07
CA PHE A 138 -20.33 2.40 -3.12
C PHE A 138 -19.69 2.18 -4.52
N TYR A 139 -18.42 2.53 -4.70
CA TYR A 139 -17.68 2.44 -5.97
C TYR A 139 -16.84 1.17 -6.13
N LEU A 140 -16.75 0.30 -5.11
CA LEU A 140 -15.94 -0.91 -5.19
C LEU A 140 -16.56 -1.91 -6.19
N THR A 141 -16.00 -1.98 -7.39
CA THR A 141 -16.46 -2.89 -8.45
C THR A 141 -15.81 -4.26 -8.37
N THR A 142 -14.58 -4.33 -7.85
CA THR A 142 -13.80 -5.56 -7.80
C THR A 142 -13.11 -5.69 -6.45
N LEU A 143 -13.45 -6.75 -5.72
CA LEU A 143 -12.74 -7.19 -4.53
C LEU A 143 -12.17 -8.57 -4.81
N TRP A 144 -10.84 -8.68 -4.79
CA TRP A 144 -10.16 -9.96 -4.90
C TRP A 144 -9.36 -10.19 -3.61
N VAL A 145 -9.70 -11.26 -2.91
CA VAL A 145 -9.00 -11.68 -1.69
C VAL A 145 -8.54 -13.11 -1.93
N ASP A 146 -7.23 -13.31 -1.97
CA ASP A 146 -6.59 -14.62 -2.02
C ASP A 146 -5.86 -14.83 -0.70
N SER A 147 -6.22 -15.90 0.00
CA SER A 147 -5.59 -16.34 1.24
C SER A 147 -5.48 -17.85 1.21
N LEU A 148 -4.31 -18.35 1.61
CA LEU A 148 -4.08 -19.79 1.77
C LEU A 148 -4.86 -20.38 2.97
N TYR A 149 -5.38 -19.54 3.88
CA TYR A 149 -6.16 -19.94 5.07
C TYR A 149 -7.23 -18.88 5.42
N LEU A 150 -8.50 -19.10 5.02
CA LEU A 150 -9.63 -18.16 5.16
C LEU A 150 -10.49 -18.39 6.43
N SER A 151 -9.91 -18.64 7.60
CA SER A 151 -10.72 -19.02 8.78
C SER A 151 -11.31 -17.86 9.61
N SER A 152 -11.09 -16.58 9.27
CA SER A 152 -11.56 -15.46 10.10
C SER A 152 -11.92 -14.16 9.35
N PHE A 153 -12.52 -14.25 8.16
CA PHE A 153 -13.08 -13.06 7.51
C PHE A 153 -14.43 -12.67 8.15
N GLN A 154 -14.46 -11.63 8.98
CA GLN A 154 -15.70 -11.04 9.49
C GLN A 154 -16.03 -9.76 8.72
N ASN A 155 -17.08 -9.80 7.90
CA ASN A 155 -17.69 -8.62 7.33
C ASN A 155 -18.80 -8.15 8.29
N SER A 156 -18.55 -7.11 9.08
CA SER A 156 -19.58 -6.52 9.94
C SER A 156 -20.50 -5.64 9.11
N GLN A 157 -21.51 -6.24 8.46
CA GLN A 157 -22.69 -5.49 8.07
C GLN A 157 -23.47 -5.14 9.34
N SER A 158 -23.47 -3.85 9.70
CA SER A 158 -24.41 -3.35 10.70
C SER A 158 -25.82 -3.55 10.16
N GLN A 159 -26.56 -4.50 10.75
CA GLN A 159 -28.01 -4.53 10.70
C GLN A 159 -28.50 -3.18 11.23
N LYS A 160 -29.08 -2.37 10.35
CA LYS A 160 -29.96 -1.29 10.79
C LYS A 160 -31.27 -1.95 11.19
N GLN A 161 -31.55 -1.98 12.50
CA GLN A 161 -32.93 -1.98 13.00
C GLN A 161 -33.55 -0.61 12.74
#